data_AF-A0A656YW55-F1
#
_entry.id   AF-A0A656YW55-F1
#
_cell.length_a   1.000
_cell.length_b   1.000
_cell.length_c   1.000
_cell.angle_alpha   90.00
_cell.angle_beta   90.00
_cell.angle_gamma   90.00
#
_symmetry.space_group_name_H-M   'P 1'
#
loop_
_entity.id
_entity.type
_entity.pdbx_description
1 polymer ?
#
loop_
_entity_poly.entity_id
_entity_poly.type
_entity_poly.pdbx_seq_one_letter_code
_entity_poly.pdbx_strand_id
1 'polypeptide(L)'
;MTASPGSDLDRLAEVTLNLGVEKISIRTEDSEDVKPYVGEKDLDRVEVEKTDRISEEEKRLNRILEDFLGDLSRYSKKARGLDSERASSKVLKEAMGELQARPAVF
;
A
#
# COMPACT_ATOMS: atom_id res chain seq x y z
N MET A 1 -11.17 1.96 -22.05
CA MET A 1 -10.58 3.18 -21.45
C MET A 1 -10.40 2.93 -19.97
N THR A 2 -9.25 3.26 -19.39
CA THR A 2 -8.98 3.05 -17.96
C THR A 2 -8.08 4.15 -17.42
N ALA A 3 -8.31 4.58 -16.19
CA ALA A 3 -7.43 5.50 -15.47
C ALA A 3 -6.19 4.80 -14.90
N SER A 4 -6.20 3.46 -14.84
CA SER A 4 -5.07 2.63 -14.43
C SER A 4 -5.25 1.21 -14.98
N PRO A 5 -4.41 0.75 -15.93
CA PRO A 5 -4.51 -0.59 -16.50
C PRO A 5 -3.96 -1.70 -15.60
N GLY A 6 -3.20 -1.37 -14.55
CA GLY A 6 -2.64 -2.34 -13.61
C GLY A 6 -1.56 -1.69 -12.73
N SER A 7 -1.32 -2.27 -11.55
CA SER A 7 -0.30 -1.78 -10.60
C SER A 7 1.10 -2.38 -10.80
N ASP A 8 1.24 -3.34 -11.72
CA ASP A 8 2.49 -4.02 -12.04
C ASP A 8 2.53 -4.40 -13.54
N LEU A 9 3.72 -4.55 -14.10
CA LEU A 9 3.98 -4.85 -15.51
C LEU A 9 3.36 -6.16 -15.97
N ASP A 10 3.39 -7.20 -15.13
CA ASP A 10 2.79 -8.51 -15.45
C ASP A 10 1.28 -8.40 -15.69
N ARG A 11 0.61 -7.59 -14.87
CA ARG A 11 -0.83 -7.36 -14.98
C ARG A 11 -1.17 -6.51 -16.19
N LEU A 12 -0.31 -5.56 -16.56
CA LEU A 12 -0.45 -4.81 -17.79
C LEU A 12 -0.34 -5.72 -19.01
N ALA A 13 0.68 -6.61 -19.04
CA ALA A 13 0.90 -7.56 -20.12
C ALA A 13 -0.29 -8.51 -20.30
N GLU A 14 -0.79 -9.09 -19.20
CA GLU A 14 -1.98 -9.94 -19.19
C GLU A 14 -3.20 -9.23 -19.82
N VAL A 15 -3.49 -8.01 -19.35
CA VAL A 15 -4.62 -7.23 -19.85
C VAL A 15 -4.48 -6.90 -21.32
N THR A 16 -3.28 -6.50 -21.76
CA THR A 16 -3.02 -6.18 -23.18
C THR A 16 -3.16 -7.39 -24.10
N LEU A 17 -2.68 -8.56 -23.66
CA LEU A 17 -2.81 -9.80 -24.42
C LEU A 17 -4.27 -10.25 -24.51
N ASN A 18 -4.97 -10.27 -23.38
CA ASN A 18 -6.36 -10.73 -23.31
C ASN A 18 -7.31 -9.84 -24.12
N LEU A 19 -7.02 -8.55 -24.22
CA LEU A 19 -7.84 -7.59 -24.97
C LEU A 19 -7.35 -7.35 -26.41
N GLY A 20 -6.26 -7.99 -26.84
CA GLY A 20 -5.69 -7.79 -28.17
C GLY A 20 -5.24 -6.34 -28.42
N VAL A 21 -4.70 -5.68 -27.40
CA VAL A 21 -4.32 -4.26 -27.47
C VAL A 21 -3.00 -4.13 -28.22
N GLU A 22 -3.06 -3.60 -29.45
CA GLU A 22 -1.88 -3.35 -30.27
C GLU A 22 -1.16 -2.04 -29.90
N LYS A 23 -1.89 -1.08 -29.32
CA LYS A 23 -1.37 0.24 -29.01
C LYS A 23 -1.96 0.81 -27.72
N ILE A 24 -1.09 1.38 -26.90
CA ILE A 24 -1.45 2.11 -25.68
C ILE A 24 -1.07 3.57 -25.88
N SER A 25 -2.02 4.46 -25.67
CA SER A 25 -1.77 5.91 -25.61
C SER A 25 -1.89 6.36 -24.16
N ILE A 26 -0.77 6.77 -23.57
CA ILE A 26 -0.74 7.35 -22.23
C ILE A 26 -0.84 8.87 -22.36
N ARG A 27 -1.68 9.46 -21.51
CA ARG A 27 -1.83 10.90 -21.34
C ARG A 27 -1.82 11.21 -19.86
N THR A 28 -1.03 12.19 -19.48
CA THR A 28 -0.88 12.72 -18.12
C THR A 28 -1.28 14.19 -18.10
N GLU A 29 -1.49 14.76 -16.91
CA GLU A 29 -1.75 16.20 -16.76
C GLU A 29 -0.59 17.05 -17.36
N ASP A 30 0.62 16.51 -17.41
CA ASP A 30 1.81 17.17 -17.99
C ASP A 30 1.98 17.02 -19.50
N SER A 31 1.15 16.20 -20.17
CA SER A 31 1.26 15.96 -21.61
C SER A 31 1.00 17.26 -22.39
N GLU A 32 1.80 17.55 -23.42
CA GLU A 32 1.71 18.81 -24.19
C GLU A 32 0.30 19.08 -24.76
N ASP A 33 -0.42 18.03 -25.16
CA ASP A 33 -1.77 18.10 -25.69
C ASP A 33 -2.87 18.16 -24.62
N VAL A 34 -2.53 17.95 -23.35
CA VAL A 34 -3.45 17.98 -22.20
C VAL A 34 -3.24 19.22 -21.34
N LYS A 35 -1.99 19.62 -21.14
CA LYS A 35 -1.54 20.72 -20.28
C LYS A 35 -2.31 22.04 -20.48
N PRO A 36 -2.65 22.49 -21.71
CA PRO A 36 -3.42 23.72 -21.91
C PRO A 36 -4.84 23.68 -21.31
N TYR A 37 -5.35 22.49 -20.99
CA TYR A 37 -6.68 22.26 -20.44
C TYR A 37 -6.65 21.90 -18.95
N VAL A 38 -5.46 21.72 -18.36
CA VAL A 38 -5.31 21.45 -16.93
C VAL A 38 -5.34 22.79 -16.19
N GLY A 39 -6.39 23.00 -15.39
CA GLY A 39 -6.48 24.17 -14.53
C GLY A 39 -5.43 24.12 -13.42
N GLU A 40 -4.88 25.29 -13.06
CA GLU A 40 -4.01 25.42 -11.90
C GLU A 40 -4.79 25.08 -10.62
N LYS A 41 -4.15 24.31 -9.73
CA LYS A 41 -4.69 23.92 -8.43
C LYS A 41 -3.84 24.61 -7.38
N ASP A 42 -4.41 25.57 -6.67
CA ASP A 42 -3.78 26.12 -5.47
C ASP A 42 -4.20 25.25 -4.27
N LEU A 43 -3.21 24.76 -3.52
CA LEU A 43 -3.40 23.82 -2.42
C LEU A 43 -2.97 24.49 -1.12
N ASP A 44 -3.93 25.04 -0.39
CA ASP A 44 -3.70 25.54 0.96
C ASP A 44 -3.70 24.37 1.96
N ARG A 45 -2.51 23.83 2.22
CA ARG A 45 -2.30 22.75 3.19
C ARG A 45 -2.11 23.35 4.57
N VAL A 46 -3.14 23.25 5.39
CA VAL A 46 -3.07 23.63 6.81
C VAL A 46 -2.63 22.42 7.63
N GLU A 47 -1.42 22.49 8.19
CA GLU A 47 -0.95 21.50 9.16
C GLU A 47 -1.58 21.78 10.53
N VAL A 48 -2.19 20.75 11.12
CA VAL A 48 -2.87 20.83 12.42
C VAL A 48 -2.12 19.95 13.42
N GLU A 49 -1.72 20.54 14.54
CA GLU A 49 -1.05 19.80 15.60
C GLU A 49 -1.99 18.80 16.27
N LYS A 50 -1.47 17.61 16.56
CA LYS A 50 -2.19 16.60 17.35
C LYS A 50 -2.30 17.09 18.79
N THR A 51 -3.52 17.07 19.35
CA THR A 51 -3.71 17.29 20.80
C THR A 51 -3.07 16.15 21.60
N ASP A 52 -2.62 16.45 22.83
CA ASP A 52 -2.02 15.48 23.74
C ASP A 52 -2.83 14.19 23.86
N ARG A 53 -4.15 14.30 24.03
CA ARG A 53 -5.06 13.15 24.11
C ARG A 53 -4.97 12.23 22.89
N ILE A 54 -4.90 12.79 21.67
CA ILE A 54 -4.79 11.98 20.45
C ILE A 54 -3.43 11.29 20.41
N SER A 55 -2.35 12.00 20.78
CA SER A 55 -1.01 11.43 20.83
C SER A 55 -0.90 10.30 21.87
N GLU A 56 -1.56 10.44 23.02
CA GLU A 56 -1.58 9.40 24.06
C GLU A 56 -2.31 8.13 23.60
N GLU A 57 -3.48 8.27 22.98
CA GLU A 57 -4.22 7.12 22.46
C GLU A 57 -3.49 6.43 21.29
N GLU A 58 -2.84 7.20 20.41
CA GLU A 58 -1.99 6.66 19.34
C GLU A 58 -0.81 5.85 19.92
N LYS A 59 -0.14 6.35 20.96
CA LYS A 59 0.92 5.62 21.66
C LYS A 59 0.40 4.31 22.28
N ARG A 60 -0.79 4.33 22.88
CA ARG A 60 -1.41 3.11 23.45
C ARG A 60 -1.68 2.08 22.35
N LEU A 61 -2.24 2.51 21.23
CA LEU A 61 -2.53 1.61 20.10
C LEU A 61 -1.25 1.05 19.48
N ASN A 62 -0.23 1.89 19.27
CA ASN A 62 1.06 1.46 18.73
C ASN A 62 1.76 0.45 19.62
N ARG A 63 1.69 0.62 20.94
CA ARG A 63 2.23 -0.35 21.90
C ARG A 63 1.55 -1.72 21.78
N ILE A 64 0.22 -1.73 21.71
CA ILE A 64 -0.55 -2.97 21.52
C ILE A 64 -0.16 -3.63 20.19
N LEU A 65 -0.03 -2.84 19.12
CA LEU A 65 0.38 -3.35 17.81
C LEU A 65 1.80 -3.93 17.85
N GLU A 66 2.74 -3.27 18.52
CA GLU A 66 4.12 -3.75 18.70
C GLU A 66 4.18 -5.08 19.46
N ASP A 67 3.36 -5.24 20.51
CA ASP A 67 3.25 -6.50 21.24
C ASP A 67 2.78 -7.63 20.29
N PHE A 68 1.74 -7.38 19.48
CA PHE A 68 1.26 -8.35 18.49
C PHE A 68 2.29 -8.67 17.40
N LEU A 69 3.02 -7.68 16.90
CA LEU A 69 4.07 -7.88 15.91
C LEU A 69 5.25 -8.66 16.49
N GLY A 70 5.59 -8.40 17.76
CA GLY A 70 6.57 -9.15 18.52
C GLY A 70 6.24 -10.64 18.57
N ASP A 71 4.98 -10.97 18.89
CA ASP A 71 4.52 -12.36 18.88
C ASP A 71 4.52 -12.96 17.47
N LEU A 72 4.02 -12.22 16.47
CA LEU A 72 3.96 -12.68 15.08
C LEU A 72 5.36 -12.99 14.50
N SER A 73 6.37 -12.22 14.90
CA SER A 73 7.77 -12.39 14.46
C SER A 73 8.37 -13.76 14.83
N ARG A 74 7.82 -14.42 15.85
CA ARG A 74 8.20 -15.78 16.26
C ARG A 74 7.73 -16.82 15.25
N TYR A 75 6.64 -16.54 14.55
CA TYR A 75 5.96 -17.50 13.69
C TYR A 75 6.14 -17.23 12.19
N SER A 76 6.37 -15.99 11.77
CA SER A 76 6.61 -15.61 10.37
C SER A 76 7.95 -14.88 10.20
N LYS A 77 8.70 -15.24 9.14
CA LYS A 77 9.95 -14.54 8.82
C LYS A 77 9.68 -13.13 8.30
N LYS A 78 8.55 -12.94 7.60
CA LYS A 78 8.10 -11.63 7.08
C LYS A 78 7.75 -10.65 8.18
N ALA A 79 7.37 -11.15 9.35
CA ALA A 79 7.06 -10.33 10.51
C ALA A 79 8.28 -9.96 11.37
N ARG A 80 9.48 -10.48 11.07
CA ARG A 80 10.67 -10.16 11.85
C ARG A 80 11.13 -8.72 11.63
N GLY A 81 11.32 -8.00 12.73
CA GLY A 81 11.79 -6.61 12.69
C GLY A 81 10.74 -5.61 12.21
N LEU A 82 9.46 -6.00 12.19
CA LEU A 82 8.36 -5.05 12.01
C LEU A 82 8.12 -4.26 13.30
N ASP A 83 7.75 -3.00 13.10
CA ASP A 83 7.29 -2.07 14.11
C ASP A 83 5.94 -1.47 13.66
N SER A 84 5.36 -0.63 14.52
CA SER A 84 4.08 0.01 14.28
C SER A 84 4.06 0.90 13.01
N GLU A 85 5.21 1.42 12.56
CA GLU A 85 5.31 2.27 11.37
C GLU A 85 5.46 1.46 10.07
N ARG A 86 6.11 0.29 10.14
CA ARG A 86 6.41 -0.55 8.97
C ARG A 86 5.37 -1.65 8.73
N ALA A 87 4.48 -1.88 9.68
CA ALA A 87 3.40 -2.84 9.55
C ALA A 87 2.35 -2.35 8.52
N SER A 88 2.40 -2.93 7.32
CA SER A 88 1.39 -2.68 6.28
C SER A 88 0.45 -3.88 6.11
N SER A 89 -0.78 -3.64 5.66
CA SER A 89 -1.75 -4.71 5.37
C SER A 89 -1.21 -5.74 4.37
N LYS A 90 -0.33 -5.33 3.45
CA LYS A 90 0.32 -6.25 2.50
C LYS A 90 1.24 -7.22 3.24
N VAL A 91 2.12 -6.70 4.08
CA VAL A 91 3.08 -7.51 4.85
C VAL A 91 2.36 -8.46 5.81
N LEU A 92 1.29 -7.99 6.47
CA LEU A 92 0.49 -8.85 7.36
C LEU A 92 -0.20 -9.99 6.62
N LYS A 93 -0.70 -9.75 5.40
CA LYS A 93 -1.27 -10.80 4.55
C LYS A 93 -0.21 -11.80 4.08
N GLU A 94 0.99 -11.33 3.75
CA GLU A 94 2.12 -12.22 3.42
C GLU A 94 2.50 -13.11 4.63
N ALA A 95 2.61 -12.52 5.82
CA ALA A 95 2.87 -13.27 7.06
C ALA A 95 1.79 -14.30 7.38
N MET A 96 0.51 -13.95 7.16
CA MET A 96 -0.62 -14.88 7.29
C MET A 96 -0.53 -16.04 6.28
N GLY A 97 -0.17 -15.74 5.03
CA GLY A 97 0.05 -16.77 4.01
C GLY A 97 1.17 -17.74 4.39
N GLU A 98 2.28 -17.24 4.95
CA GLU A 98 3.35 -18.11 5.47
C GLU A 98 2.85 -19.03 6.58
N LEU A 99 2.02 -18.52 7.50
CA LEU A 99 1.49 -19.31 8.61
C LEU A 99 0.54 -20.41 8.14
N GLN A 100 -0.32 -20.10 7.18
CA GLN A 100 -1.28 -21.06 6.61
C GLN A 100 -0.60 -22.13 5.75
N ALA A 101 0.55 -21.83 5.14
CA ALA A 101 1.31 -22.77 4.33
C ALA A 101 2.18 -23.74 5.17
N ARG A 102 2.31 -23.54 6.48
CA ARG A 102 3.05 -24.48 7.35
C ARG A 102 2.21 -25.75 7.53
N PRO A 103 2.75 -26.95 7.20
CA PRO A 103 2.04 -28.19 7.46
C PRO A 103 1.78 -28.32 8.96
N ALA A 104 0.56 -28.71 9.32
CA ALA A 104 0.23 -29.07 10.70
C ALA A 104 1.14 -30.23 11.12
N VAL A 105 2.09 -29.95 12.02
CA VAL A 105 2.86 -31.00 12.67
C VAL A 105 1.92 -31.61 13.70
N PHE A 106 1.36 -32.78 13.37
CA PHE A 106 0.66 -33.64 14.31
C PHE A 106 1.65 -34.49 15.09
#